data_AF-A0A9D7ZXH9-F1
#
_entry.id   AF-A0A9D7ZXH9-F1
#
_cell.length_a   1.000
_cell.length_b   1.000
_cell.length_c   1.000
_cell.angle_alpha   90.00
_cell.angle_beta   90.00
_cell.angle_gamma   90.00
#
_symmetry.space_group_name_H-M   'P 1'
#
loop_
_entity.id
_entity.type
_entity.pdbx_description
1 polymer ?
#
loop_
_entity_poly.entity_id
_entity_poly.type
_entity_poly.pdbx_seq_one_letter_code
_entity_poly.pdbx_strand_id
1 'polypeptide(L)'
;MNLKESLEKKRFVVTSEVQVPLGDEEPEVIVKSLGRVKGRVDGVAVSEIEFEGVVSDTIKTCGLLKKNNLNAIYQTTTRDKNRFQLQKDLTLAHETGVENLLVFTEDYRISGDTLQESMFFHVDSGKLASVMDHLKQGVTIEGKELDSKVEFVLGSGVETPWGKNMPKRGMEEMEDMMNVGTGYFLTTPIFDVDQFARFMKQVEPFKVPVIAEVMILRTAGMGKFLNRHFKSGLVPEWVIQKLMKTPNKKKASMELFADTVNNLKDICQGVHIITIGGVDNLVEYLNAAKLR
;
A
#
# COMPACT_ATOMS: atom_id res chain seq x y z
N MET A 1 3.47 2.72 18.35
CA MET A 1 4.66 2.14 17.71
C MET A 1 4.56 2.47 16.24
N ASN A 2 5.64 2.91 15.61
CA ASN A 2 5.63 3.21 14.19
C ASN A 2 5.94 1.94 13.35
N LEU A 3 5.81 2.05 12.03
CA LEU A 3 6.04 0.95 11.09
C LEU A 3 7.46 0.38 11.23
N LYS A 4 8.48 1.25 11.26
CA LYS A 4 9.89 0.87 11.42
C LYS A 4 10.12 -0.03 12.64
N GLU A 5 9.70 0.44 13.82
CA GLU A 5 9.82 -0.31 15.08
C GLU A 5 9.07 -1.65 15.03
N SER A 6 7.94 -1.70 14.32
CA SER A 6 7.11 -2.91 14.22
C SER A 6 7.76 -3.97 13.36
N LEU A 7 8.37 -3.57 12.24
CA LEU A 7 9.17 -4.43 11.37
C LEU A 7 10.42 -4.94 12.10
N GLU A 8 11.18 -4.05 12.76
CA GLU A 8 12.39 -4.40 13.52
C GLU A 8 12.10 -5.40 14.66
N LYS A 9 11.00 -5.20 15.38
CA LYS A 9 10.57 -6.10 16.48
C LYS A 9 9.84 -7.36 15.99
N LYS A 10 9.74 -7.58 14.67
CA LYS A 10 9.03 -8.70 14.04
C LYS A 10 7.61 -8.88 14.58
N ARG A 11 6.95 -7.77 14.84
CA ARG A 11 5.57 -7.73 15.31
C ARG A 11 4.66 -7.81 14.10
N PHE A 12 3.50 -8.45 14.26
CA PHE A 12 2.47 -8.39 13.22
C PHE A 12 2.09 -6.94 12.91
N VAL A 13 2.44 -6.49 11.71
CA VAL A 13 2.26 -5.11 11.23
C VAL A 13 0.82 -4.91 10.81
N VAL A 14 0.23 -3.77 11.19
CA VAL A 14 -1.09 -3.35 10.71
C VAL A 14 -0.96 -1.96 10.11
N THR A 15 -1.14 -1.85 8.81
CA THR A 15 -1.21 -0.56 8.12
C THR A 15 -2.57 -0.40 7.46
N SER A 16 -2.93 0.83 7.10
CA SER A 16 -4.15 1.12 6.35
C SER A 16 -3.84 2.15 5.29
N GLU A 17 -4.63 2.24 4.23
CA GLU A 17 -4.62 3.39 3.34
C GLU A 17 -5.78 4.35 3.66
N VAL A 18 -5.55 5.62 3.31
CA VAL A 18 -6.57 6.64 3.15
C VAL A 18 -6.42 7.31 1.79
N GLN A 19 -7.55 7.74 1.27
CA GLN A 19 -7.63 8.57 0.08
C GLN A 19 -7.54 10.03 0.51
N VAL A 20 -6.86 10.87 -0.27
CA VAL A 20 -6.82 12.31 -0.01
C VAL A 20 -8.24 12.89 -0.21
N PRO A 21 -8.68 13.87 0.59
CA PRO A 21 -9.97 14.50 0.40
C PRO A 21 -10.01 15.19 -0.96
N LEU A 22 -11.15 15.11 -1.67
CA LEU A 22 -11.33 15.72 -2.98
C LEU A 22 -12.19 16.98 -2.88
N GLY A 23 -11.90 17.98 -3.72
CA GLY A 23 -12.68 19.22 -3.79
C GLY A 23 -12.64 20.04 -2.49
N ASP A 24 -13.82 20.36 -1.95
CA ASP A 24 -14.00 21.20 -0.76
C ASP A 24 -13.98 20.41 0.56
N GLU A 25 -13.63 19.13 0.55
CA GLU A 25 -13.56 18.33 1.78
C GLU A 25 -12.44 18.83 2.71
N GLU A 26 -12.81 19.11 3.97
CA GLU A 26 -11.86 19.53 5.00
C GLU A 26 -10.87 18.39 5.33
N PRO A 27 -9.54 18.60 5.19
CA PRO A 27 -8.53 17.61 5.52
C PRO A 27 -8.61 17.05 6.95
N GLU A 28 -9.17 17.83 7.87
CA GLU A 28 -9.42 17.48 9.27
C GLU A 28 -10.37 16.29 9.44
N VAL A 29 -11.23 16.01 8.45
CA VAL A 29 -12.14 14.85 8.47
C VAL A 29 -11.34 13.56 8.54
N ILE A 30 -10.29 13.41 7.72
CA ILE A 30 -9.43 12.22 7.72
C ILE A 30 -8.73 12.05 9.07
N VAL A 31 -8.23 13.15 9.65
CA VAL A 31 -7.59 13.14 10.97
C VAL A 31 -8.56 12.65 12.04
N LYS A 32 -9.81 13.13 12.02
CA LYS A 32 -10.84 12.72 12.97
C LYS A 32 -11.17 11.23 12.86
N SER A 33 -11.32 10.71 11.64
CA SER A 33 -11.58 9.29 11.38
C SER A 33 -10.41 8.42 11.86
N LEU A 34 -9.17 8.80 11.51
CA LEU A 34 -7.96 8.08 11.90
C LEU A 34 -7.63 8.19 13.40
N GLY A 35 -8.07 9.27 14.05
CA GLY A 35 -7.92 9.45 15.50
C GLY A 35 -8.54 8.30 16.31
N ARG A 36 -9.59 7.64 15.77
CA ARG A 36 -10.24 6.49 16.40
C ARG A 36 -9.43 5.19 16.32
N VAL A 37 -8.44 5.13 15.43
CA VAL A 37 -7.54 3.98 15.23
C VAL A 37 -6.09 4.32 15.58
N LYS A 38 -5.85 5.47 16.21
CA LYS A 38 -4.52 5.88 16.64
C LYS A 38 -3.96 4.86 17.64
N GLY A 39 -2.74 4.38 17.38
CA GLY A 39 -2.09 3.34 18.18
C GLY A 39 -2.49 1.89 17.83
N ARG A 40 -3.51 1.73 16.98
CA ARG A 40 -3.99 0.45 16.45
C ARG A 40 -3.36 0.09 15.10
N VAL A 41 -3.05 1.13 14.32
CA VAL A 41 -2.31 1.06 13.05
C VAL A 41 -0.88 1.60 13.21
N ASP A 42 0.06 0.95 12.56
CA ASP A 42 1.50 1.22 12.61
C ASP A 42 1.91 2.27 11.59
N GLY A 43 1.11 2.43 10.54
CA GLY A 43 1.25 3.45 9.50
C GLY A 43 -0.02 3.60 8.67
N VAL A 44 -0.18 4.78 8.08
CA VAL A 44 -1.30 5.13 7.19
C VAL A 44 -0.73 5.60 5.86
N ALA A 45 -0.93 4.81 4.81
CA ALA A 45 -0.58 5.18 3.45
C ALA A 45 -1.56 6.24 2.93
N VAL A 46 -1.02 7.27 2.30
CA VAL A 46 -1.80 8.32 1.66
C VAL A 46 -1.73 8.10 0.16
N SER A 47 -2.75 7.43 -0.37
CA SER A 47 -2.82 7.05 -1.79
C SER A 47 -3.09 8.27 -2.67
N GLU A 48 -2.28 8.45 -3.71
CA GLU A 48 -2.55 9.42 -4.79
C GLU A 48 -3.84 9.00 -5.52
N ILE A 49 -4.73 9.96 -5.78
CA ILE A 49 -5.87 9.78 -6.70
C ILE A 49 -5.74 10.83 -7.77
N GLU A 50 -5.68 10.39 -9.03
CA GLU A 50 -5.94 11.23 -10.18
C GLU A 50 -7.35 10.95 -10.68
N PHE A 51 -8.23 11.94 -10.52
CA PHE A 51 -9.60 11.85 -11.03
C PHE A 51 -9.97 13.16 -11.71
N GLU A 52 -10.36 13.09 -12.99
CA GLU A 52 -10.86 14.24 -13.78
C GLU A 52 -10.00 15.52 -13.72
N GLY A 53 -8.67 15.37 -13.63
CA GLY A 53 -7.74 16.50 -13.57
C GLY A 53 -7.56 17.13 -12.19
N VAL A 54 -8.19 16.61 -11.15
CA VAL A 54 -7.92 16.98 -9.75
C VAL A 54 -6.70 16.20 -9.26
N VAL A 55 -5.62 16.92 -8.96
CA VAL A 55 -4.40 16.34 -8.38
C VAL A 55 -4.43 16.55 -6.87
N SER A 56 -4.49 15.45 -6.14
CA SER A 56 -4.43 15.47 -4.68
C SER A 56 -3.01 15.74 -4.16
N ASP A 57 -2.86 16.63 -3.17
CA ASP A 57 -1.57 16.85 -2.49
C ASP A 57 -1.38 15.84 -1.35
N THR A 58 -0.76 14.70 -1.68
CA THR A 58 -0.47 13.62 -0.75
C THR A 58 0.59 14.00 0.29
N ILE A 59 1.58 14.83 -0.06
CA ILE A 59 2.64 15.29 0.85
C ILE A 59 2.05 16.20 1.93
N LYS A 60 1.20 17.16 1.56
CA LYS A 60 0.49 18.02 2.52
C LYS A 60 -0.37 17.20 3.48
N THR A 61 -1.07 16.18 2.95
CA THR A 61 -1.85 15.26 3.77
C THR A 61 -0.96 14.47 4.73
N CYS A 62 0.20 13.98 4.28
CA CYS A 62 1.18 13.33 5.16
C CYS A 62 1.64 14.25 6.30
N GLY A 63 1.93 15.51 6.00
CA GLY A 63 2.28 16.51 7.01
C GLY A 63 1.16 16.77 8.02
N LEU A 64 -0.10 16.79 7.57
CA LEU A 64 -1.26 16.91 8.46
C LEU A 64 -1.39 15.71 9.39
N LEU A 65 -1.22 14.49 8.87
CA LEU A 65 -1.22 13.27 9.68
C LEU A 65 -0.09 13.31 10.72
N LYS A 66 1.13 13.70 10.32
CA LYS A 66 2.27 13.83 11.24
C LYS A 66 2.01 14.82 12.36
N LYS A 67 1.45 16.01 12.07
CA LYS A 67 1.06 17.02 13.07
C LYS A 67 0.07 16.50 14.10
N ASN A 68 -0.74 15.50 13.74
CA ASN A 68 -1.70 14.86 14.64
C ASN A 68 -1.18 13.57 15.32
N ASN A 69 0.13 13.32 15.22
CA ASN A 69 0.83 12.13 15.71
C ASN A 69 0.29 10.83 15.12
N LEU A 70 0.00 10.85 13.82
CA LEU A 70 -0.25 9.66 13.01
C LEU A 70 0.97 9.39 12.14
N ASN A 71 1.34 8.12 11.99
CA ASN A 71 2.48 7.73 11.17
C ASN A 71 2.06 7.68 9.71
N ALA A 72 2.37 8.72 8.94
CA ALA A 72 2.14 8.73 7.51
C ALA A 72 3.14 7.82 6.78
N ILE A 73 2.65 7.17 5.73
CA ILE A 73 3.44 6.50 4.70
C ILE A 73 3.15 7.27 3.41
N TYR A 74 4.18 7.92 2.86
CA TYR A 74 4.04 8.61 1.59
C TYR A 74 3.98 7.56 0.48
N GLN A 75 2.85 7.47 -0.21
CA GLN A 75 2.68 6.55 -1.32
C GLN A 75 2.83 7.29 -2.64
N THR A 76 3.65 6.77 -3.55
CA THR A 76 3.89 7.41 -4.84
C THR A 76 4.31 6.43 -5.93
N THR A 77 4.23 6.88 -7.18
CA THR A 77 4.67 6.11 -8.36
C THR A 77 5.96 6.69 -8.96
N THR A 78 6.72 5.87 -9.69
CA THR A 78 7.92 6.34 -10.42
C THR A 78 7.68 6.61 -11.90
N ARG A 79 6.61 6.05 -12.47
CA ARG A 79 6.33 6.01 -13.91
C ARG A 79 6.30 7.41 -14.54
N ASP A 80 5.58 8.33 -13.92
CA ASP A 80 5.30 9.65 -14.51
C ASP A 80 6.23 10.76 -14.01
N LYS A 81 7.24 10.42 -13.20
CA LYS A 81 8.12 11.40 -12.53
C LYS A 81 9.55 11.26 -13.01
N ASN A 82 10.18 12.32 -13.52
CA ASN A 82 11.63 12.31 -13.77
C ASN A 82 12.44 12.34 -12.45
N ARG A 83 13.77 12.17 -12.51
CA ARG A 83 14.64 12.16 -11.31
C ARG A 83 14.54 13.43 -10.47
N PHE A 84 14.43 14.60 -11.10
CA PHE A 84 14.31 15.86 -10.38
C PHE A 84 12.98 15.97 -9.63
N GLN A 85 11.89 15.53 -10.27
CA GLN A 85 10.58 15.50 -9.63
C GLN A 85 10.57 14.52 -8.45
N LEU A 86 11.10 13.31 -8.63
CA LEU A 86 11.23 12.34 -7.54
C LEU A 86 12.08 12.90 -6.39
N GLN A 87 13.25 13.46 -6.67
CA GLN A 87 14.10 14.05 -5.64
C GLN A 87 13.34 15.15 -4.89
N LYS A 88 12.69 16.06 -5.61
CA LYS A 88 11.91 17.15 -5.01
C LYS A 88 10.81 16.61 -4.10
N ASP A 89 10.00 15.68 -4.60
CA ASP A 89 8.86 15.12 -3.85
C ASP A 89 9.35 14.39 -2.59
N LEU A 90 10.41 13.58 -2.70
CA LEU A 90 10.98 12.84 -1.57
C LEU A 90 11.62 13.76 -0.53
N THR A 91 12.36 14.80 -0.95
CA THR A 91 12.89 15.80 -0.03
C THR A 91 11.75 16.53 0.71
N LEU A 92 10.73 16.98 -0.02
CA LEU A 92 9.56 17.65 0.59
C LEU A 92 8.81 16.72 1.56
N ALA A 93 8.60 15.46 1.19
CA ALA A 93 7.98 14.48 2.08
C ALA A 93 8.78 14.29 3.37
N HIS A 94 10.10 14.16 3.27
CA HIS A 94 10.98 14.03 4.43
C HIS A 94 10.96 15.28 5.33
N GLU A 95 10.94 16.49 4.75
CA GLU A 95 10.82 17.75 5.50
C GLU A 95 9.52 17.84 6.31
N THR A 96 8.43 17.19 5.86
CA THR A 96 7.19 17.09 6.66
C THR A 96 7.28 16.09 7.83
N GLY A 97 8.40 15.37 7.97
CA GLY A 97 8.64 14.37 9.00
C GLY A 97 8.16 12.97 8.66
N VAL A 98 7.92 12.68 7.37
CA VAL A 98 7.61 11.34 6.88
C VAL A 98 8.89 10.49 6.90
N GLU A 99 8.78 9.29 7.48
CA GLU A 99 9.89 8.35 7.60
C GLU A 99 9.65 7.06 6.78
N ASN A 100 8.46 6.90 6.21
CA ASN A 100 8.04 5.69 5.50
C ASN A 100 7.60 6.05 4.09
N LEU A 101 8.13 5.33 3.13
CA LEU A 101 7.86 5.51 1.71
C LEU A 101 7.30 4.20 1.15
N LEU A 102 6.23 4.28 0.38
CA LEU A 102 5.65 3.15 -0.33
C LEU A 102 5.67 3.48 -1.83
N VAL A 103 6.52 2.78 -2.58
CA VAL A 103 6.70 3.04 -4.01
C VAL A 103 6.11 1.93 -4.85
N PHE A 104 5.30 2.35 -5.82
CA PHE A 104 4.81 1.49 -6.87
C PHE A 104 5.53 1.85 -8.18
N THR A 105 6.30 0.91 -8.72
CA THR A 105 6.86 1.05 -10.08
C THR A 105 5.73 1.08 -11.11
N GLU A 106 4.63 0.39 -10.80
CA GLU A 106 3.35 0.39 -11.52
C GLU A 106 2.19 0.41 -10.52
N ASP A 107 1.11 1.16 -10.78
CA ASP A 107 -0.13 0.90 -10.03
C ASP A 107 -0.78 -0.38 -10.58
N TYR A 108 -0.39 -1.53 -10.01
CA TYR A 108 -0.93 -2.86 -10.34
C TYR A 108 -2.45 -2.97 -10.11
N ARG A 109 -3.05 -1.98 -9.45
CA ARG A 109 -4.51 -1.91 -9.25
C ARG A 109 -5.21 -1.37 -10.50
N ILE A 110 -4.51 -0.65 -11.38
CA ILE A 110 -5.07 0.05 -12.54
C ILE A 110 -4.74 -0.65 -13.88
N SER A 111 -3.76 -1.55 -13.93
CA SER A 111 -3.36 -2.18 -15.21
C SER A 111 -4.45 -3.09 -15.77
N GLY A 112 -4.99 -2.69 -16.93
CA GLY A 112 -5.81 -3.52 -17.78
C GLY A 112 -4.92 -4.35 -18.69
N ASP A 113 -5.33 -5.57 -19.05
CA ASP A 113 -4.60 -6.44 -19.98
C ASP A 113 -4.55 -5.86 -21.41
N THR A 114 -3.82 -4.77 -21.63
CA THR A 114 -3.48 -4.30 -22.98
C THR A 114 -1.99 -4.53 -23.25
N LEU A 115 -1.70 -5.20 -24.37
CA LEU A 115 -0.34 -5.50 -24.85
C LEU A 115 0.57 -4.25 -24.94
N GLN A 116 0.00 -3.05 -25.06
CA GLN A 116 0.76 -1.79 -25.06
C GLN A 116 1.31 -1.41 -23.69
N GLU A 117 0.60 -1.66 -22.59
CA GLU A 117 1.08 -1.41 -21.22
C GLU A 117 2.31 -2.28 -20.92
N SER A 118 2.38 -3.47 -21.53
CA SER A 118 3.49 -4.39 -21.33
C SER A 118 4.84 -4.04 -21.96
N MET A 119 4.86 -3.07 -22.88
CA MET A 119 6.10 -2.67 -23.55
C MET A 119 6.82 -1.51 -22.85
N PHE A 120 6.19 -0.87 -21.86
CA PHE A 120 6.76 0.25 -21.08
C PHE A 120 7.29 -0.17 -19.71
N PHE A 121 7.27 -1.47 -19.39
CA PHE A 121 7.66 -2.09 -18.12
C PHE A 121 9.15 -1.96 -17.71
N HIS A 122 9.92 -1.02 -18.28
CA HIS A 122 11.38 -0.98 -18.16
C HIS A 122 11.97 0.35 -17.70
N VAL A 123 11.18 1.18 -17.02
CA VAL A 123 11.71 2.39 -16.42
C VAL A 123 11.37 2.38 -14.93
N ASP A 124 12.37 2.10 -14.07
CA ASP A 124 12.77 3.03 -12.97
C ASP A 124 13.12 2.51 -11.57
N SER A 125 13.28 1.20 -11.33
CA SER A 125 13.94 0.76 -10.08
C SER A 125 15.35 1.37 -9.97
N GLY A 126 16.12 1.38 -11.07
CA GLY A 126 17.44 2.04 -11.14
C GLY A 126 17.40 3.56 -10.98
N LYS A 127 16.35 4.24 -11.45
CA LYS A 127 16.18 5.69 -11.26
C LYS A 127 15.84 6.02 -9.82
N LEU A 128 14.94 5.24 -9.23
CA LEU A 128 14.61 5.35 -7.82
C LEU A 128 15.85 5.09 -6.97
N ALA A 129 16.60 4.02 -7.23
CA ALA A 129 17.89 3.72 -6.57
C ALA A 129 18.83 4.91 -6.67
N SER A 130 19.03 5.45 -7.89
CA SER A 130 19.88 6.61 -8.10
C SER A 130 19.45 7.80 -7.25
N VAL A 131 18.15 8.16 -7.23
CA VAL A 131 17.66 9.28 -6.41
C VAL A 131 17.84 9.00 -4.92
N MET A 132 17.45 7.81 -4.45
CA MET A 132 17.56 7.40 -3.04
C MET A 132 19.01 7.40 -2.54
N ASP A 133 19.96 6.97 -3.37
CA ASP A 133 21.38 6.96 -3.03
C ASP A 133 21.95 8.37 -2.85
N HIS A 134 21.62 9.30 -3.75
CA HIS A 134 22.05 10.70 -3.63
C HIS A 134 21.45 11.35 -2.37
N LEU A 135 20.14 11.16 -2.16
CA LEU A 135 19.42 11.63 -0.99
C LEU A 135 20.01 11.11 0.33
N LYS A 136 20.38 9.82 0.38
CA LYS A 136 21.03 9.20 1.53
C LYS A 136 22.45 9.72 1.77
N GLN A 137 23.17 10.08 0.70
CA GLN A 137 24.48 10.71 0.78
C GLN A 137 24.39 12.19 1.20
N GLY A 138 23.21 12.81 1.14
CA GLY A 138 23.01 14.22 1.47
C GLY A 138 23.36 15.14 0.30
N VAL A 139 23.16 14.67 -0.94
CA VAL A 139 23.40 15.44 -2.15
C VAL A 139 22.22 15.35 -3.11
N THR A 140 22.06 16.35 -3.98
CA THR A 140 21.14 16.29 -5.11
C THR A 140 21.70 15.36 -6.19
N ILE A 141 20.87 14.97 -7.16
CA ILE A 141 21.26 14.24 -8.37
C ILE A 141 22.24 15.03 -9.26
N GLU A 142 22.40 16.33 -9.03
CA GLU A 142 23.42 17.17 -9.66
C GLU A 142 24.72 17.27 -8.85
N GLY A 143 24.78 16.63 -7.67
CA GLY A 143 25.94 16.63 -6.79
C GLY A 143 26.05 17.86 -5.87
N LYS A 144 24.98 18.66 -5.70
CA LYS A 144 24.97 19.77 -4.74
C LYS A 144 24.62 19.25 -3.34
N GLU A 145 25.22 19.82 -2.30
CA GLU A 145 24.89 19.45 -0.92
C GLU A 145 23.42 19.78 -0.58
N LEU A 146 22.79 18.90 0.19
CA LEU A 146 21.48 19.10 0.81
C LEU A 146 21.66 19.49 2.28
N ASP A 147 20.70 20.24 2.82
CA ASP A 147 20.69 20.65 4.23
C ASP A 147 20.67 19.45 5.19
N SER A 148 20.13 18.31 4.76
CA SER A 148 20.11 17.08 5.53
C SER A 148 20.08 15.85 4.62
N LYS A 149 20.53 14.72 5.17
CA LYS A 149 20.36 13.39 4.54
C LYS A 149 18.91 12.97 4.66
N VAL A 150 18.41 12.34 3.60
CA VAL A 150 17.04 11.83 3.53
C VAL A 150 17.09 10.30 3.46
N GLU A 151 16.43 9.64 4.41
CA GLU A 151 16.32 8.18 4.47
C GLU A 151 14.89 7.77 4.84
N PHE A 152 14.38 6.73 4.19
CA PHE A 152 13.05 6.19 4.42
C PHE A 152 13.11 4.71 4.74
N VAL A 153 12.12 4.22 5.49
CA VAL A 153 11.73 2.81 5.42
C VAL A 153 10.97 2.62 4.12
N LEU A 154 11.66 2.05 3.12
CA LEU A 154 11.11 1.82 1.79
C LEU A 154 10.27 0.54 1.76
N GLY A 155 9.02 0.65 1.31
CA GLY A 155 8.18 -0.46 0.91
C GLY A 155 7.89 -0.42 -0.59
N SER A 156 7.55 -1.57 -1.16
CA SER A 156 7.11 -1.66 -2.55
C SER A 156 6.00 -2.67 -2.76
N GLY A 157 5.28 -2.57 -3.88
CA GLY A 157 4.27 -3.55 -4.28
C GLY A 157 4.91 -4.78 -4.92
N VAL A 158 4.27 -5.94 -4.73
CA VAL A 158 4.54 -7.16 -5.49
C VAL A 158 3.20 -7.77 -5.93
N GLU A 159 3.10 -8.10 -7.21
CA GLU A 159 1.93 -8.81 -7.71
C GLU A 159 1.90 -10.25 -7.18
N THR A 160 0.77 -10.68 -6.63
CA THR A 160 0.51 -12.10 -6.38
C THR A 160 -0.39 -12.66 -7.49
N PRO A 161 0.11 -13.54 -8.37
CA PRO A 161 -0.62 -14.03 -9.52
C PRO A 161 -1.70 -15.01 -9.08
N TRP A 162 -2.90 -14.82 -9.61
CA TRP A 162 -4.00 -15.75 -9.40
C TRP A 162 -3.77 -17.07 -10.13
N GLY A 163 -3.74 -18.17 -9.38
CA GLY A 163 -3.83 -19.54 -9.90
C GLY A 163 -2.57 -20.06 -10.63
N LYS A 164 -1.46 -19.31 -10.63
CA LYS A 164 -0.18 -19.71 -11.25
C LYS A 164 0.99 -19.43 -10.32
N ASN A 165 2.13 -20.08 -10.55
CA ASN A 165 3.38 -19.70 -9.88
C ASN A 165 3.73 -18.24 -10.20
N MET A 166 4.52 -17.58 -9.34
CA MET A 166 5.09 -16.27 -9.67
C MET A 166 5.73 -16.32 -11.05
N PRO A 167 5.30 -15.47 -12.00
CA PRO A 167 6.06 -15.26 -13.21
C PRO A 167 7.49 -14.92 -12.81
N LYS A 168 8.47 -15.48 -13.52
CA LYS A 168 9.90 -15.22 -13.29
C LYS A 168 10.17 -13.71 -13.16
N ARG A 169 9.51 -12.92 -14.01
CA ARG A 169 9.55 -11.46 -14.01
C ARG A 169 9.19 -10.83 -12.66
N GLY A 170 8.15 -11.31 -11.98
CA GLY A 170 7.75 -10.74 -10.69
C GLY A 170 8.78 -11.01 -9.58
N MET A 171 9.54 -12.11 -9.68
CA MET A 171 10.68 -12.35 -8.78
C MET A 171 11.87 -11.44 -9.10
N GLU A 172 12.17 -11.23 -10.39
CA GLU A 172 13.20 -10.29 -10.84
C GLU A 172 12.89 -8.85 -10.37
N GLU A 173 11.62 -8.42 -10.43
CA GLU A 173 11.19 -7.10 -9.92
C GLU A 173 11.33 -6.97 -8.40
N MET A 174 11.04 -8.02 -7.63
CA MET A 174 11.31 -8.03 -6.19
C MET A 174 12.80 -7.91 -5.90
N GLU A 175 13.66 -8.65 -6.62
CA GLU A 175 15.12 -8.58 -6.46
C GLU A 175 15.66 -7.17 -6.77
N ASP A 176 15.19 -6.55 -7.85
CA ASP A 176 15.55 -5.18 -8.21
C ASP A 176 15.19 -4.18 -7.10
N MET A 177 13.98 -4.29 -6.55
CA MET A 177 13.54 -3.43 -5.46
C MET A 177 14.27 -3.72 -4.14
N MET A 178 14.70 -4.96 -3.89
CA MET A 178 15.58 -5.28 -2.78
C MET A 178 16.95 -4.61 -2.93
N ASN A 179 17.50 -4.56 -4.15
CA ASN A 179 18.77 -3.87 -4.43
C ASN A 179 18.66 -2.35 -4.20
N VAL A 180 17.48 -1.76 -4.38
CA VAL A 180 17.19 -0.36 -4.02
C VAL A 180 17.19 -0.15 -2.49
N GLY A 181 17.01 -1.21 -1.70
CA GLY A 181 16.93 -1.16 -0.24
C GLY A 181 15.50 -1.29 0.31
N THR A 182 14.60 -1.94 -0.42
CA THR A 182 13.22 -2.19 0.05
C THR A 182 13.23 -3.06 1.31
N GLY A 183 12.60 -2.55 2.37
CA GLY A 183 12.52 -3.19 3.68
C GLY A 183 11.27 -4.05 3.89
N TYR A 184 10.24 -3.93 3.05
CA TYR A 184 9.05 -4.77 3.05
C TYR A 184 8.30 -4.72 1.71
N PHE A 185 7.53 -5.76 1.40
CA PHE A 185 6.64 -5.78 0.24
C PHE A 185 5.17 -5.81 0.63
N LEU A 186 4.32 -5.07 -0.10
CA LEU A 186 2.87 -5.20 -0.09
C LEU A 186 2.42 -6.11 -1.23
N THR A 187 1.55 -7.07 -0.96
CA THR A 187 0.96 -7.89 -2.03
C THR A 187 -0.29 -7.24 -2.60
N THR A 188 -0.76 -7.69 -3.77
CA THR A 188 -2.15 -7.43 -4.19
C THR A 188 -3.18 -8.02 -3.19
N PRO A 189 -4.46 -7.58 -3.24
CA PRO A 189 -5.47 -8.01 -2.27
C PRO A 189 -5.69 -9.53 -2.22
N ILE A 190 -5.62 -10.10 -1.02
CA ILE A 190 -5.72 -11.55 -0.82
C ILE A 190 -7.16 -11.99 -0.59
N PHE A 191 -7.64 -12.86 -1.48
CA PHE A 191 -8.91 -13.58 -1.33
C PHE A 191 -8.78 -15.11 -1.25
N ASP A 192 -7.63 -15.65 -1.67
CA ASP A 192 -7.30 -17.08 -1.59
C ASP A 192 -6.04 -17.24 -0.72
N VAL A 193 -6.26 -17.63 0.54
CA VAL A 193 -5.19 -17.73 1.54
C VAL A 193 -4.25 -18.90 1.24
N ASP A 194 -4.75 -20.00 0.69
CA ASP A 194 -3.92 -21.16 0.35
C ASP A 194 -2.94 -20.83 -0.79
N GLN A 195 -3.42 -20.06 -1.76
CA GLN A 195 -2.56 -19.52 -2.82
C GLN A 195 -1.52 -18.56 -2.28
N PHE A 196 -1.91 -17.65 -1.41
CA PHE A 196 -0.98 -16.73 -0.77
C PHE A 196 0.08 -17.49 0.06
N ALA A 197 -0.29 -18.56 0.76
CA ALA A 197 0.65 -19.42 1.47
C ALA A 197 1.70 -20.05 0.53
N ARG A 198 1.29 -20.44 -0.69
CA ARG A 198 2.23 -20.95 -1.71
C ARG A 198 3.17 -19.86 -2.22
N PHE A 199 2.67 -18.64 -2.40
CA PHE A 199 3.49 -17.47 -2.73
C PHE A 199 4.53 -17.20 -1.64
N MET A 200 4.12 -17.17 -0.37
CA MET A 200 5.02 -16.95 0.76
C MET A 200 6.16 -17.97 0.82
N LYS A 201 5.91 -19.24 0.49
CA LYS A 201 6.98 -20.26 0.38
C LYS A 201 7.97 -19.98 -0.74
N GLN A 202 7.53 -19.38 -1.84
CA GLN A 202 8.41 -19.02 -2.97
C GLN A 202 9.31 -17.83 -2.61
N VAL A 203 8.80 -16.87 -1.82
CA VAL A 203 9.53 -15.66 -1.47
C VAL A 203 10.27 -15.74 -0.12
N GLU A 204 10.06 -16.80 0.66
CA GLU A 204 10.79 -17.06 1.92
C GLU A 204 12.32 -16.91 1.79
N PRO A 205 12.99 -17.38 0.72
CA PRO A 205 14.43 -17.23 0.57
C PRO A 205 14.93 -15.78 0.53
N PHE A 206 14.09 -14.82 0.11
CA PHE A 206 14.45 -13.39 0.08
C PHE A 206 14.57 -12.78 1.47
N LYS A 207 13.97 -13.41 2.51
CA LYS A 207 14.03 -12.97 3.92
C LYS A 207 13.57 -11.52 4.15
N VAL A 208 12.78 -10.96 3.24
CA VAL A 208 12.13 -9.65 3.39
C VAL A 208 10.70 -9.84 3.90
N PRO A 209 10.25 -9.01 4.86
CA PRO A 209 8.86 -9.01 5.32
C PRO A 209 7.86 -8.78 4.18
N VAL A 210 6.80 -9.59 4.17
CA VAL A 210 5.64 -9.39 3.30
C VAL A 210 4.43 -9.02 4.14
N ILE A 211 3.72 -7.98 3.72
CA ILE A 211 2.49 -7.48 4.31
C ILE A 211 1.37 -7.72 3.29
N ALA A 212 0.36 -8.48 3.67
CA ALA A 212 -0.73 -8.85 2.77
C ALA A 212 -1.77 -7.73 2.67
N GLU A 213 -2.16 -7.33 1.46
CA GLU A 213 -3.30 -6.43 1.30
C GLU A 213 -4.62 -7.15 1.60
N VAL A 214 -5.47 -6.50 2.39
CA VAL A 214 -6.82 -6.97 2.72
C VAL A 214 -7.81 -5.85 2.49
N MET A 215 -8.77 -6.09 1.60
CA MET A 215 -9.73 -5.09 1.16
C MET A 215 -11.06 -5.19 1.91
N ILE A 216 -11.60 -4.03 2.30
CA ILE A 216 -12.94 -3.93 2.88
C ILE A 216 -13.99 -3.90 1.75
N LEU A 217 -14.70 -5.02 1.57
CA LEU A 217 -15.79 -5.15 0.58
C LEU A 217 -17.17 -5.04 1.22
N ARG A 218 -17.76 -3.85 1.20
CA ARG A 218 -19.06 -3.58 1.86
C ARG A 218 -20.26 -4.16 1.11
N THR A 219 -20.17 -4.31 -0.21
CA THR A 219 -21.30 -4.76 -1.03
C THR A 219 -20.85 -5.63 -2.19
N ALA A 220 -21.76 -6.49 -2.68
CA ALA A 220 -21.56 -7.23 -3.92
C ALA A 220 -21.33 -6.32 -5.13
N GLY A 221 -21.93 -5.11 -5.12
CA GLY A 221 -21.72 -4.09 -6.15
C GLY A 221 -20.27 -3.62 -6.23
N MET A 222 -19.62 -3.41 -5.08
CA MET A 222 -18.19 -3.09 -5.03
C MET A 222 -17.34 -4.19 -5.66
N GLY A 223 -17.60 -5.46 -5.32
CA GLY A 223 -16.87 -6.59 -5.90
C GLY A 223 -17.04 -6.69 -7.42
N LYS A 224 -18.27 -6.50 -7.92
CA LYS A 224 -18.55 -6.46 -9.36
C LYS A 224 -17.88 -5.27 -10.06
N PHE A 225 -17.85 -4.11 -9.42
CA PHE A 225 -17.21 -2.91 -9.94
C PHE A 225 -15.70 -3.12 -10.11
N LEU A 226 -15.04 -3.67 -9.08
CA LEU A 226 -13.61 -4.01 -9.13
C LEU A 226 -13.31 -5.01 -10.25
N ASN A 227 -14.11 -6.07 -10.38
CA ASN A 227 -13.94 -7.04 -11.46
C ASN A 227 -14.14 -6.45 -12.85
N ARG A 228 -14.99 -5.43 -12.99
CA ARG A 228 -15.31 -4.81 -14.28
C ARG A 228 -14.31 -3.74 -14.70
N HIS A 229 -13.85 -2.94 -13.75
CA HIS A 229 -13.12 -1.69 -14.02
C HIS A 229 -11.64 -1.73 -13.64
N PHE A 230 -11.23 -2.65 -12.77
CA PHE A 230 -9.85 -2.74 -12.30
C PHE A 230 -9.19 -4.00 -12.85
N LYS A 231 -9.62 -5.18 -12.38
CA LYS A 231 -9.04 -6.45 -12.83
C LYS A 231 -10.08 -7.55 -12.82
N SER A 232 -10.30 -8.16 -13.98
CA SER A 232 -11.23 -9.28 -14.13
C SER A 232 -10.84 -10.43 -13.20
N GLY A 233 -11.81 -10.91 -12.43
CA GLY A 233 -11.60 -12.01 -11.48
C GLY A 233 -10.87 -11.65 -10.19
N LEU A 234 -10.55 -10.38 -9.93
CA LEU A 234 -9.89 -9.94 -8.69
C LEU A 234 -10.66 -10.35 -7.44
N VAL A 235 -11.98 -10.11 -7.42
CA VAL A 235 -12.87 -10.51 -6.33
C VAL A 235 -13.55 -11.82 -6.71
N PRO A 236 -13.33 -12.92 -5.97
CA PRO A 236 -13.93 -14.21 -6.29
C PRO A 236 -15.46 -14.18 -6.21
N GLU A 237 -16.11 -14.99 -7.06
CA GLU A 237 -17.57 -15.05 -7.11
C GLU A 237 -18.20 -15.45 -5.77
N TRP A 238 -17.55 -16.32 -4.99
CA TRP A 238 -18.07 -16.72 -3.68
C TRP A 238 -18.16 -15.54 -2.69
N VAL A 239 -17.23 -14.58 -2.77
CA VAL A 239 -17.25 -13.34 -1.97
C VAL A 239 -18.44 -12.47 -2.38
N ILE A 240 -18.62 -12.28 -3.69
CA ILE A 240 -19.73 -11.52 -4.27
C ILE A 240 -21.07 -12.14 -3.84
N GLN A 241 -21.19 -13.47 -3.93
CA GLN A 241 -22.38 -14.21 -3.54
C GLN A 241 -22.68 -14.10 -2.04
N LYS A 242 -21.67 -14.20 -1.16
CA LYS A 242 -21.84 -14.01 0.29
C LYS A 242 -22.39 -12.61 0.61
N LEU A 243 -21.86 -11.58 -0.03
CA LEU A 243 -22.31 -10.19 0.15
C LEU A 243 -23.68 -9.90 -0.50
N MET A 244 -24.08 -10.67 -1.52
CA MET A 244 -25.36 -10.51 -2.21
C MET A 244 -26.51 -11.18 -1.47
N LYS A 245 -26.29 -12.38 -0.92
CA LYS A 245 -27.34 -13.20 -0.28
C LYS A 245 -27.57 -12.89 1.20
N THR A 246 -26.65 -12.18 1.84
CA THR A 246 -26.74 -11.87 3.27
C THR A 246 -27.87 -10.87 3.58
N PRO A 247 -28.65 -11.08 4.66
CA PRO A 247 -29.59 -10.07 5.16
C PRO A 247 -28.88 -8.90 5.86
N ASN A 248 -27.64 -9.10 6.33
CA ASN A 248 -26.83 -8.07 6.98
C ASN A 248 -25.46 -7.94 6.30
N LYS A 249 -25.37 -6.99 5.36
CA LYS A 249 -24.17 -6.74 4.55
C LYS A 249 -22.96 -6.34 5.40
N LYS A 250 -23.18 -5.51 6.41
CA LYS A 250 -22.12 -5.02 7.30
C LYS A 250 -21.49 -6.17 8.09
N LYS A 251 -22.31 -7.04 8.69
CA LYS A 251 -21.84 -8.23 9.40
C LYS A 251 -21.06 -9.18 8.48
N ALA A 252 -21.60 -9.50 7.31
CA ALA A 252 -20.92 -10.40 6.37
C ALA A 252 -19.59 -9.85 5.86
N SER A 253 -19.50 -8.54 5.62
CA SER A 253 -18.26 -7.86 5.24
C SER A 253 -17.20 -7.93 6.35
N MET A 254 -17.59 -7.68 7.60
CA MET A 254 -16.67 -7.81 8.74
C MET A 254 -16.21 -9.24 8.97
N GLU A 255 -17.10 -10.23 8.81
CA GLU A 255 -16.75 -11.65 8.88
C GLU A 255 -15.74 -12.02 7.78
N LEU A 256 -16.01 -11.65 6.52
CA LEU A 256 -15.08 -11.87 5.41
C LEU A 256 -13.68 -11.30 5.71
N PHE A 257 -13.63 -10.05 6.15
CA PHE A 257 -12.37 -9.39 6.49
C PHE A 257 -11.66 -10.09 7.65
N ALA A 258 -12.38 -10.38 8.74
CA ALA A 258 -11.82 -11.01 9.93
C ALA A 258 -11.31 -12.43 9.64
N ASP A 259 -12.07 -13.21 8.87
CA ASP A 259 -11.69 -14.56 8.45
C ASP A 259 -10.38 -14.50 7.63
N THR A 260 -10.29 -13.62 6.64
CA THR A 260 -9.07 -13.43 5.84
C THR A 260 -7.89 -13.03 6.72
N VAL A 261 -8.02 -11.98 7.55
CA VAL A 261 -6.93 -11.51 8.42
C VAL A 261 -6.48 -12.60 9.39
N ASN A 262 -7.40 -13.34 9.99
CA ASN A 262 -7.04 -14.38 10.97
C ASN A 262 -6.25 -15.51 10.32
N ASN A 263 -6.59 -15.91 9.09
CA ASN A 263 -5.83 -16.94 8.37
C ASN A 263 -4.47 -16.43 7.87
N LEU A 264 -4.27 -15.11 7.74
CA LEU A 264 -2.99 -14.51 7.31
C LEU A 264 -1.97 -14.35 8.44
N LYS A 265 -2.40 -14.35 9.71
CA LYS A 265 -1.52 -14.07 10.87
C LYS A 265 -0.32 -15.00 10.99
N ASP A 266 -0.46 -16.25 10.55
CA ASP A 266 0.59 -17.27 10.61
C ASP A 266 1.36 -17.44 9.29
N ILE A 267 1.01 -16.63 8.26
CA ILE A 267 1.53 -16.78 6.89
C ILE A 267 2.45 -15.62 6.51
N CYS A 268 2.13 -14.39 6.94
CA CYS A 268 2.89 -13.18 6.60
C CYS A 268 3.14 -12.28 7.82
N GLN A 269 3.91 -11.21 7.63
CA GLN A 269 4.39 -10.36 8.72
C GLN A 269 3.41 -9.22 9.06
N GLY A 270 2.32 -9.07 8.31
CA GLY A 270 1.31 -8.07 8.59
C GLY A 270 0.22 -7.99 7.54
N VAL A 271 -0.68 -7.03 7.74
CA VAL A 271 -1.73 -6.66 6.77
C VAL A 271 -1.73 -5.17 6.45
N HIS A 272 -2.06 -4.85 5.20
CA HIS A 272 -2.35 -3.52 4.72
C HIS A 272 -3.83 -3.41 4.38
N ILE A 273 -4.57 -2.53 5.05
CA ILE A 273 -6.03 -2.47 4.96
C ILE A 273 -6.45 -1.43 3.92
N ILE A 274 -7.12 -1.90 2.87
CA ILE A 274 -7.72 -1.06 1.83
C ILE A 274 -9.14 -0.71 2.24
N THR A 275 -9.36 0.57 2.53
CA THR A 275 -10.63 1.05 3.12
C THR A 275 -11.67 1.50 2.10
N ILE A 276 -11.27 1.89 0.88
CA ILE A 276 -12.13 2.40 -0.22
C ILE A 276 -13.15 3.45 0.28
N GLY A 277 -12.67 4.62 0.71
CA GLY A 277 -13.53 5.69 1.23
C GLY A 277 -14.33 5.26 2.47
N GLY A 278 -13.82 4.29 3.23
CA GLY A 278 -14.50 3.65 4.35
C GLY A 278 -13.80 3.81 5.69
N VAL A 279 -12.87 4.77 5.80
CA VAL A 279 -11.98 4.97 6.95
C VAL A 279 -12.74 5.04 8.28
N ASP A 280 -13.94 5.64 8.30
CA ASP A 280 -14.78 5.71 9.51
C ASP A 280 -15.19 4.35 10.06
N ASN A 281 -15.29 3.33 9.21
CA ASN A 281 -15.66 1.98 9.62
C ASN A 281 -14.46 1.16 10.09
N LEU A 282 -13.23 1.62 9.88
CA LEU A 282 -12.00 0.85 10.10
C LEU A 282 -11.94 0.26 11.53
N VAL A 283 -12.39 1.02 12.53
CA VAL A 283 -12.46 0.57 13.94
C VAL A 283 -13.22 -0.74 14.09
N GLU A 284 -14.34 -0.89 13.40
CA GLU A 284 -15.20 -2.07 13.51
C GLU A 284 -14.56 -3.31 12.86
N TYR A 285 -13.85 -3.12 11.75
CA TYR A 285 -13.10 -4.18 11.08
C TYR A 285 -11.89 -4.62 11.91
N LEU A 286 -11.15 -3.67 12.51
CA LEU A 286 -10.07 -3.97 13.44
C LEU A 286 -10.59 -4.77 14.65
N ASN A 287 -11.74 -4.38 15.21
CA ASN A 287 -12.39 -5.11 16.30
C ASN A 287 -12.78 -6.54 15.89
N ALA A 288 -13.42 -6.70 14.72
CA ALA A 288 -13.84 -8.01 14.20
C ALA A 288 -12.64 -8.96 14.01
N ALA A 289 -11.52 -8.46 13.49
CA ALA A 289 -10.30 -9.23 13.29
C ALA A 289 -9.41 -9.35 14.54
N LYS A 290 -9.84 -8.78 15.68
CA LYS A 290 -9.05 -8.68 16.93
C LYS A 290 -7.65 -8.12 16.66
N LEU A 291 -7.57 -7.16 15.74
CA LEU A 291 -6.38 -6.34 15.56
C LEU A 291 -6.38 -5.27 16.64
N ARG A 292 -5.17 -4.97 17.13
CA ARG A 292 -4.89 -4.04 18.25
C ARG A 292 -5.74 -2.81 18.16
#